data_AF-A0A914KD51-F1
#
_entry.id   AF-A0A914KD51-F1
#
_cell.length_a   1.000
_cell.length_b   1.000
_cell.length_c   1.000
_cell.angle_alpha   90.00
_cell.angle_beta   90.00
_cell.angle_gamma   90.00
#
_symmetry.space_group_name_H-M   'P 1'
#
loop_
_entity.id
_entity.type
_entity.pdbx_description
1 polymer ?
#
loop_
_entity_poly.entity_id
_entity_poly.type
_entity_poly.pdbx_seq_one_letter_code
_entity_poly.pdbx_strand_id
1 'polypeptide(L)'
;MVPRTAVLLLTIFGLALADYDESLARNKMLPMAAVLLLTIFGFSLATYDESLARNKMLPMAGAAYSDNPSACLANAFSNAQLKRQITLSCDIFKGDKCSGFTAVSQGDQAIIISFRGSQGFLQILSEGGESVFGKKVTSPIGGGVSEYFYNAFDQIWNAGMKNDFITLKNQYPGYKIWVTGHSLGGSMASICASLIVATNLAPASNVYLYTFGQPRTGDTDFASKHDALNLAATNRVTHSHDIVPHVPPENFEDYYHHKSELFYDNDMIWVTGHSLGGSMASICASMIVATNMAPASNVYLYTFGQPRTGDTDFASKHDALNLAATNRVTHSHDIVPHVPPENFENYYHHKSELFYDNDMTIGRPYVDCESDESGKCSDGNLLDLSINDHLHYFDKDVSGYGEDGCIGNFAKYFNNISQEKALRIPHDKVESKPIH
;
A
#
# COMPACT_ATOMS: atom_id res chain seq x y z
N MET A 1 -45.28 -8.08 -21.20
CA MET A 1 -45.21 -9.18 -22.18
C MET A 1 -43.80 -9.76 -22.13
N VAL A 2 -43.65 -10.92 -21.50
CA VAL A 2 -42.37 -11.63 -21.41
C VAL A 2 -42.11 -12.33 -22.75
N PRO A 3 -40.90 -12.28 -23.34
CA PRO A 3 -40.63 -12.94 -24.62
C PRO A 3 -40.70 -14.47 -24.49
N ARG A 4 -41.23 -15.12 -25.54
CA ARG A 4 -41.51 -16.57 -25.63
C ARG A 4 -40.29 -17.52 -25.58
N THR A 5 -39.09 -17.03 -25.32
CA THR A 5 -37.88 -17.86 -25.17
C THR A 5 -37.69 -18.45 -23.78
N ALA A 6 -38.42 -17.95 -22.76
CA ALA A 6 -38.29 -18.42 -21.37
C ALA A 6 -39.07 -19.73 -21.06
N VAL A 7 -39.94 -20.20 -21.96
CA VAL A 7 -40.83 -21.35 -21.69
C VAL A 7 -40.30 -22.68 -22.25
N LEU A 8 -39.24 -22.67 -23.07
CA LEU A 8 -38.73 -23.90 -23.72
C LEU A 8 -37.57 -24.59 -22.98
N LEU A 9 -36.95 -23.96 -21.98
CA LEU A 9 -35.81 -24.54 -21.24
C LEU A 9 -36.22 -25.30 -19.97
N LEU A 10 -37.42 -25.08 -19.45
CA LEU A 10 -37.94 -25.79 -18.27
C LEU A 10 -38.42 -27.22 -18.58
N THR A 11 -38.58 -27.59 -19.84
CA THR A 11 -39.00 -28.93 -20.26
C THR A 11 -37.85 -29.89 -20.58
N ILE A 12 -36.61 -29.39 -20.72
CA ILE A 12 -35.44 -30.24 -21.05
C ILE A 12 -34.71 -30.75 -19.79
N PHE A 13 -34.88 -30.09 -18.65
CA PHE A 13 -34.27 -30.52 -17.37
C PHE A 13 -35.17 -31.42 -16.50
N GLY A 14 -36.39 -31.77 -16.96
CA GLY A 14 -37.36 -32.59 -16.21
C GLY A 14 -37.28 -34.11 -16.43
N LEU A 15 -36.28 -34.62 -17.14
CA LEU A 15 -36.16 -36.04 -17.50
C LEU A 15 -34.77 -36.61 -17.21
N ALA A 16 -34.29 -36.44 -15.98
CA ALA A 16 -33.32 -37.33 -15.35
C ALA A 16 -33.32 -37.03 -13.86
N LEU A 17 -33.25 -38.07 -13.03
CA LEU A 17 -33.29 -38.06 -11.55
C LEU A 17 -34.70 -38.25 -10.94
N ALA A 18 -35.25 -39.44 -11.16
CA ALA A 18 -35.99 -40.11 -10.09
C ALA A 18 -34.97 -40.61 -9.05
N ASP A 19 -35.34 -40.53 -7.77
CA ASP A 19 -34.57 -40.92 -6.58
C ASP A 19 -33.34 -40.04 -6.24
N TYR A 20 -33.59 -38.88 -5.62
CA TYR A 20 -32.56 -38.19 -4.83
C TYR A 20 -33.17 -37.43 -3.63
N ASP A 21 -32.56 -37.63 -2.47
CA ASP A 21 -32.96 -37.16 -1.13
C ASP A 21 -33.02 -35.62 -1.02
N GLU A 22 -34.17 -35.07 -0.63
CA GLU A 22 -34.46 -33.62 -0.49
C GLU A 22 -33.65 -32.90 0.59
N SER A 23 -32.95 -33.61 1.48
CA SER A 23 -32.21 -32.99 2.59
C SER A 23 -30.80 -32.48 2.20
N LEU A 24 -30.22 -32.96 1.10
CA LEU A 24 -28.83 -32.64 0.71
C LEU A 24 -28.69 -31.45 -0.25
N ALA A 25 -29.77 -31.02 -0.91
CA ALA A 25 -29.73 -30.02 -1.99
C ALA A 25 -29.69 -28.55 -1.53
N ARG A 26 -30.01 -28.27 -0.26
CA ARG A 26 -30.20 -26.89 0.23
C ARG A 26 -28.90 -26.13 0.55
N ASN A 27 -27.78 -26.83 0.81
CA ASN A 27 -26.52 -26.21 1.27
C ASN A 27 -25.38 -26.18 0.24
N LYS A 28 -25.57 -26.69 -0.98
CA LYS A 28 -24.48 -26.72 -1.99
C LYS A 28 -24.81 -26.12 -3.36
N MET A 29 -26.08 -25.80 -3.67
CA MET A 29 -26.45 -25.24 -4.99
C MET A 29 -26.56 -23.71 -5.03
N LEU A 30 -26.67 -23.04 -3.88
CA LEU A 30 -26.68 -21.57 -3.81
C LEU A 30 -25.36 -20.89 -4.28
N PRO A 31 -24.15 -21.41 -3.98
CA PRO A 31 -22.91 -20.77 -4.45
C PRO A 31 -22.64 -21.02 -5.94
N MET A 32 -23.06 -22.15 -6.51
CA MET A 32 -22.83 -22.45 -7.94
C MET A 32 -23.70 -21.61 -8.88
N ALA A 33 -24.96 -21.34 -8.51
CA ALA A 33 -25.84 -20.47 -9.30
C ALA A 33 -25.38 -19.00 -9.28
N ALA A 34 -24.83 -18.51 -8.16
CA ALA A 34 -24.27 -17.17 -8.04
C ALA A 34 -23.00 -16.98 -8.87
N VAL A 35 -22.11 -17.99 -8.90
CA VAL A 35 -20.88 -17.96 -9.71
C VAL A 35 -21.19 -18.00 -11.21
N LEU A 36 -22.22 -18.74 -11.64
CA LEU A 36 -22.60 -18.82 -13.05
C LEU A 36 -23.25 -17.51 -13.54
N LEU A 37 -24.05 -16.83 -12.71
CA LEU A 37 -24.64 -15.52 -13.04
C LEU A 37 -23.59 -14.40 -13.19
N LEU A 38 -22.51 -14.43 -12.40
CA LEU A 38 -21.35 -13.54 -12.51
C LEU A 38 -20.57 -13.71 -13.83
N THR A 39 -20.63 -14.89 -14.45
CA THR A 39 -19.96 -15.13 -15.75
C THR A 39 -20.76 -14.69 -16.98
N ILE A 40 -22.09 -14.53 -16.82
CA ILE A 40 -22.98 -14.14 -17.94
C ILE A 40 -23.18 -12.61 -17.99
N PHE A 41 -23.08 -11.94 -16.84
CA PHE A 41 -22.99 -10.49 -16.75
C PHE A 41 -21.54 -10.09 -16.48
N GLY A 42 -20.79 -9.73 -17.53
CA GLY A 42 -19.42 -9.23 -17.43
C GLY A 42 -19.30 -7.89 -16.70
N PHE A 43 -19.63 -7.85 -15.41
CA PHE A 43 -19.22 -6.78 -14.51
C PHE A 43 -17.75 -6.98 -14.18
N SER A 44 -16.89 -6.36 -14.98
CA SER A 44 -15.52 -6.06 -14.56
C SER A 44 -15.60 -5.07 -13.40
N LEU A 45 -15.55 -5.54 -12.16
CA LEU A 45 -15.11 -4.70 -11.06
C LEU A 45 -13.71 -4.21 -11.47
N ALA A 46 -13.53 -2.90 -11.68
CA ALA A 46 -12.21 -2.33 -11.90
C ALA A 46 -11.34 -2.77 -10.73
N THR A 47 -10.41 -3.69 -10.97
CA THR A 47 -9.59 -4.27 -9.92
C THR A 47 -8.66 -3.19 -9.40
N TYR A 48 -8.72 -2.94 -8.10
CA TYR A 48 -7.77 -2.07 -7.42
C TYR A 48 -6.34 -2.52 -7.71
N ASP A 49 -5.54 -1.62 -8.28
CA ASP A 49 -4.10 -1.81 -8.49
C ASP A 49 -3.33 -1.20 -7.31
N GLU A 50 -2.90 -2.06 -6.38
CA GLU A 50 -2.13 -1.68 -5.20
C GLU A 50 -0.75 -1.12 -5.55
N SER A 51 -0.10 -1.69 -6.57
CA SER A 51 1.23 -1.23 -7.00
C SER A 51 1.14 0.18 -7.57
N LEU A 52 0.12 0.45 -8.39
CA LEU A 52 -0.16 1.81 -8.88
C LEU A 52 -0.43 2.77 -7.72
N ALA A 53 -1.23 2.37 -6.73
CA ALA A 53 -1.55 3.20 -5.57
C ALA A 53 -0.27 3.56 -4.77
N ARG A 54 0.51 2.56 -4.37
CA ARG A 54 1.69 2.72 -3.49
C ARG A 54 2.88 3.33 -4.20
N ASN A 55 3.19 2.89 -5.41
CA ASN A 55 4.45 3.22 -6.07
C ASN A 55 4.34 4.43 -7.01
N LYS A 56 3.11 4.86 -7.33
CA LYS A 56 2.87 5.97 -8.25
C LYS A 56 1.98 7.04 -7.61
N MET A 57 0.74 6.70 -7.27
CA MET A 57 -0.26 7.69 -6.82
C MET A 57 0.14 8.38 -5.51
N LEU A 58 0.58 7.60 -4.51
CA LEU A 58 1.00 8.15 -3.21
C LEU A 58 2.24 9.06 -3.33
N PRO A 59 3.35 8.66 -4.01
CA PRO A 59 4.47 9.55 -4.26
C PRO A 59 4.08 10.87 -4.95
N MET A 60 3.14 10.84 -5.89
CA MET A 60 2.66 12.06 -6.56
C MET A 60 1.87 12.95 -5.60
N ALA A 61 0.95 12.39 -4.82
CA ALA A 61 0.22 13.12 -3.79
C ALA A 61 1.18 13.74 -2.76
N GLY A 62 2.24 13.02 -2.37
CA GLY A 62 3.30 13.53 -1.50
C GLY A 62 4.13 14.64 -2.17
N ALA A 63 4.49 14.48 -3.45
CA ALA A 63 5.26 15.45 -4.22
C ALA A 63 4.60 16.84 -4.27
N ALA A 64 3.26 16.90 -4.20
CA ALA A 64 2.51 18.16 -4.24
C ALA A 64 2.81 19.08 -3.04
N TYR A 65 3.33 18.53 -1.94
CA TYR A 65 3.77 19.30 -0.77
C TYR A 65 5.13 19.97 -0.95
N SER A 66 5.92 19.56 -1.95
CA SER A 66 7.24 20.13 -2.21
C SER A 66 7.16 21.41 -3.04
N ASP A 67 8.04 22.37 -2.74
CA ASP A 67 8.28 23.53 -3.61
C ASP A 67 9.05 23.12 -4.89
N ASN A 68 9.61 21.90 -4.95
CA ASN A 68 10.20 21.31 -6.14
C ASN A 68 9.82 19.81 -6.29
N PRO A 69 8.63 19.50 -6.84
CA PRO A 69 8.17 18.13 -7.08
C PRO A 69 9.08 17.32 -8.01
N SER A 70 9.92 17.97 -8.82
CA SER A 70 10.78 17.30 -9.81
C SER A 70 11.70 16.25 -9.19
N ALA A 71 12.23 16.49 -8.00
CA ALA A 71 13.10 15.54 -7.31
C ALA A 71 12.34 14.27 -6.89
N CYS A 72 11.13 14.44 -6.35
CA CYS A 72 10.27 13.30 -5.98
C CYS A 72 9.86 12.51 -7.23
N LEU A 73 9.48 13.21 -8.32
CA LEU A 73 9.13 12.59 -9.59
C LEU A 73 10.31 11.81 -10.20
N ALA A 74 11.53 12.35 -10.16
CA ALA A 74 12.72 11.66 -10.66
C ALA A 74 13.06 10.38 -9.88
N ASN A 75 12.78 10.37 -8.57
CA ASN A 75 13.04 9.21 -7.71
C ASN A 75 11.95 8.13 -7.81
N ALA A 76 10.68 8.52 -7.97
CA ALA A 76 9.56 7.59 -7.97
C ALA A 76 9.18 7.04 -9.36
N PHE A 77 9.64 7.67 -10.45
CA PHE A 77 9.19 7.35 -11.81
C PHE A 77 10.32 7.21 -12.80
N SER A 78 10.13 6.33 -13.78
CA SER A 78 10.98 6.22 -14.96
C SER A 78 10.64 7.33 -15.95
N ASN A 79 11.53 8.32 -16.07
CA ASN A 79 11.41 9.44 -17.03
C ASN A 79 10.13 10.28 -16.82
N ALA A 80 9.89 10.70 -15.58
CA ALA A 80 8.89 11.71 -15.27
C ALA A 80 9.46 13.13 -15.33
N GLN A 81 8.65 14.07 -15.82
CA GLN A 81 9.01 15.47 -15.95
C GLN A 81 7.90 16.35 -15.42
N LEU A 82 8.22 17.20 -14.44
CA LEU A 82 7.36 18.29 -14.02
C LEU A 82 7.14 19.25 -15.20
N LYS A 83 5.89 19.70 -15.41
CA LYS A 83 5.53 20.61 -16.51
C LYS A 83 5.06 21.95 -15.98
N ARG A 84 4.12 21.94 -15.05
CA ARG A 84 3.65 23.13 -14.37
C ARG A 84 3.47 22.83 -12.90
N GLN A 85 3.88 23.77 -12.05
CA GLN A 85 3.43 23.85 -10.67
C GLN A 85 2.80 25.22 -10.47
N ILE A 86 1.68 25.25 -9.77
CA ILE A 86 1.00 26.48 -9.37
C ILE A 86 0.88 26.44 -7.86
N THR A 87 1.34 27.51 -7.22
CA THR A 87 1.15 27.74 -5.80
C THR A 87 0.61 29.15 -5.63
N LEU A 88 -0.54 29.29 -5.00
CA LEU A 88 -1.23 30.57 -4.80
C LEU A 88 -1.78 30.66 -3.39
N SER A 89 -2.02 31.90 -2.94
CA SER A 89 -2.78 32.15 -1.71
C SER A 89 -4.23 31.76 -1.98
N CYS A 90 -4.70 30.70 -1.33
CA CYS A 90 -6.11 30.39 -1.32
C CYS A 90 -6.61 30.88 0.03
N ASP A 91 -6.79 32.20 0.14
CA ASP A 91 -7.14 32.92 1.38
C ASP A 91 -8.51 32.49 1.93
N ILE A 92 -8.53 31.33 2.57
CA ILE A 92 -9.65 30.83 3.35
C ILE A 92 -9.32 31.03 4.85
N PHE A 93 -8.04 30.97 5.21
CA PHE A 93 -7.46 31.38 6.48
C PHE A 93 -6.17 32.16 6.20
N LYS A 94 -5.90 33.23 6.96
CA LYS A 94 -4.80 34.18 6.70
C LYS A 94 -3.46 33.45 6.52
N GLY A 95 -2.99 33.32 5.26
CA GLY A 95 -1.66 32.79 4.92
C GLY A 95 -1.60 31.37 4.36
N ASP A 96 -2.74 30.68 4.17
CA ASP A 96 -2.76 29.33 3.58
C ASP A 96 -2.48 29.35 2.07
N LYS A 97 -1.56 28.48 1.63
CA LYS A 97 -1.23 28.31 0.21
C LYS A 97 -1.79 27.02 -0.32
N CYS A 98 -2.50 27.09 -1.44
CA CYS A 98 -2.90 25.94 -2.21
C CYS A 98 -1.86 25.71 -3.30
N SER A 99 -1.55 24.44 -3.55
CA SER A 99 -0.61 24.04 -4.59
C SER A 99 -1.14 22.87 -5.40
N GLY A 100 -0.76 22.80 -6.66
CA GLY A 100 -0.89 21.60 -7.45
C GLY A 100 0.03 21.66 -8.66
N PHE A 101 0.22 20.53 -9.31
CA PHE A 101 1.10 20.43 -10.47
C PHE A 101 0.59 19.47 -11.54
N THR A 102 1.10 19.65 -12.75
CA THR A 102 1.03 18.70 -13.86
C THR A 102 2.42 18.14 -14.16
N ALA A 103 2.47 16.86 -14.50
CA ALA A 103 3.69 16.20 -14.94
C ALA A 103 3.38 15.17 -16.03
N VAL A 104 4.41 14.69 -16.70
CA VAL A 104 4.30 13.58 -17.66
C VAL A 104 5.29 12.50 -17.26
N SER A 105 4.81 11.27 -17.05
CA SER A 105 5.64 10.07 -16.99
C SER A 105 5.64 9.41 -18.37
N GLN A 106 6.78 9.49 -19.07
CA GLN A 106 6.91 8.83 -20.36
C GLN A 106 7.02 7.31 -20.22
N GLY A 107 7.69 6.83 -19.16
CA GLY A 107 7.84 5.40 -18.90
C GLY A 107 6.51 4.70 -18.61
N ASP A 108 5.58 5.40 -17.94
CA ASP A 108 4.25 4.86 -17.62
C ASP A 108 3.16 5.26 -18.62
N GLN A 109 3.51 6.05 -19.65
CA GLN A 109 2.57 6.68 -20.59
C GLN A 109 1.41 7.38 -19.87
N ALA A 110 1.73 8.26 -18.92
CA ALA A 110 0.77 8.93 -18.07
C ALA A 110 0.98 10.44 -17.98
N ILE A 111 -0.12 11.19 -18.03
CA ILE A 111 -0.21 12.59 -17.63
C ILE A 111 -0.69 12.62 -16.18
N ILE A 112 0.03 13.34 -15.34
CA ILE A 112 -0.17 13.39 -13.90
C ILE A 112 -0.77 14.74 -13.55
N ILE A 113 -1.81 14.75 -12.73
CA ILE A 113 -2.38 15.93 -12.08
C ILE A 113 -2.40 15.64 -10.58
N SER A 114 -1.73 16.48 -9.80
CA SER A 114 -1.68 16.30 -8.35
C SER A 114 -1.98 17.58 -7.58
N PHE A 115 -2.77 17.46 -6.53
CA PHE A 115 -3.15 18.57 -5.65
C PHE A 115 -2.65 18.36 -4.23
N ARG A 116 -2.11 19.43 -3.65
CA ARG A 116 -1.61 19.47 -2.27
C ARG A 116 -2.77 19.66 -1.29
N GLY A 117 -2.69 19.03 -0.12
CA GLY A 117 -3.56 19.40 1.01
C GLY A 117 -3.15 20.73 1.68
N SER A 118 -4.02 21.30 2.50
CA SER A 118 -3.70 22.51 3.27
C SER A 118 -3.13 22.17 4.64
N GLN A 119 -2.22 23.01 5.15
CA GLN A 119 -1.75 22.96 6.53
C GLN A 119 -2.84 23.46 7.51
N GLY A 120 -3.62 24.48 7.12
CA GLY A 120 -4.73 24.97 7.93
C GLY A 120 -5.93 24.02 8.01
N PHE A 121 -6.01 22.98 7.17
CA PHE A 121 -7.12 22.03 7.21
C PHE A 121 -7.21 21.28 8.56
N LEU A 122 -6.07 20.88 9.12
CA LEU A 122 -6.05 20.22 10.44
C LEU A 122 -6.47 21.16 11.56
N GLN A 123 -6.15 22.45 11.44
CA GLN A 123 -6.60 23.47 12.38
C GLN A 123 -8.14 23.59 12.36
N ILE A 124 -8.77 23.61 11.18
CA ILE A 124 -10.23 23.63 11.02
C ILE A 124 -10.88 22.43 11.72
N LEU A 125 -10.30 21.23 11.58
CA LEU A 125 -10.79 20.03 12.26
C LEU A 125 -10.70 20.17 13.78
N SER A 126 -9.58 20.69 14.28
CA SER A 126 -9.36 20.87 15.73
C SER A 126 -10.22 21.97 16.35
N GLU A 127 -10.57 23.00 15.58
CA GLU A 127 -11.38 24.14 16.04
C GLU A 127 -12.90 23.90 15.89
N GLY A 128 -13.31 22.72 15.42
CA GLY A 128 -14.74 22.37 15.26
C GLY A 128 -15.43 23.16 14.14
N GLY A 129 -14.69 23.51 13.08
CA GLY A 129 -15.13 24.39 12.00
C GLY A 129 -16.12 23.77 11.01
N GLU A 130 -17.17 23.09 11.48
CA GLU A 130 -18.25 22.54 10.62
C GLU A 130 -18.90 23.62 9.73
N SER A 131 -18.88 24.88 10.18
CA SER A 131 -19.38 26.04 9.42
C SER A 131 -18.67 26.25 8.07
N VAL A 132 -17.39 25.85 7.95
CA VAL A 132 -16.63 25.91 6.69
C VAL A 132 -17.27 25.02 5.62
N PHE A 133 -17.96 23.96 6.05
CA PHE A 133 -18.60 22.99 5.16
C PHE A 133 -20.09 23.27 4.95
N GLY A 134 -20.69 24.23 5.66
CA GLY A 134 -22.12 24.54 5.57
C GLY A 134 -22.58 25.05 4.19
N LYS A 135 -21.66 25.55 3.36
CA LYS A 135 -21.98 26.04 2.01
C LYS A 135 -21.45 25.11 0.92
N LYS A 136 -22.34 24.75 -0.01
CA LYS A 136 -22.02 24.01 -1.23
C LYS A 136 -22.22 24.86 -2.48
N VAL A 137 -21.48 24.54 -3.53
CA VAL A 137 -21.64 25.07 -4.88
C VAL A 137 -21.94 23.95 -5.85
N THR A 138 -22.70 24.24 -6.90
CA THR A 138 -23.05 23.24 -7.92
C THR A 138 -21.79 22.77 -8.64
N SER A 139 -21.59 21.45 -8.70
CA SER A 139 -20.47 20.86 -9.41
C SER A 139 -20.73 20.79 -10.93
N PRO A 140 -19.68 20.64 -11.77
CA PRO A 140 -19.81 20.45 -13.22
C PRO A 140 -20.61 19.22 -13.64
N ILE A 141 -20.75 18.22 -12.75
CA ILE A 141 -21.55 17.02 -13.00
C ILE A 141 -22.95 17.11 -12.40
N GLY A 142 -23.31 18.21 -11.74
CA GLY A 142 -24.49 18.29 -10.87
C GLY A 142 -24.18 17.87 -9.44
N GLY A 143 -25.16 18.00 -8.55
CA GLY A 143 -24.93 17.93 -7.09
C GLY A 143 -24.12 19.11 -6.56
N GLY A 144 -24.11 19.26 -5.25
CA GLY A 144 -23.34 20.24 -4.52
C GLY A 144 -22.00 19.67 -4.04
N VAL A 145 -20.92 20.41 -4.22
CA VAL A 145 -19.63 20.15 -3.57
C VAL A 145 -19.32 21.26 -2.59
N SER A 146 -18.52 20.98 -1.56
CA SER A 146 -18.12 22.02 -0.60
C SER A 146 -17.53 23.22 -1.33
N GLU A 147 -18.01 24.43 -1.03
CA GLU A 147 -17.47 25.67 -1.58
C GLU A 147 -15.98 25.81 -1.26
N TYR A 148 -15.56 25.38 -0.06
CA TYR A 148 -14.18 25.37 0.38
C TYR A 148 -13.29 24.55 -0.57
N PHE A 149 -13.68 23.30 -0.86
CA PHE A 149 -12.93 22.43 -1.77
C PHE A 149 -12.95 22.93 -3.21
N TYR A 150 -14.12 23.40 -3.67
CA TYR A 150 -14.28 23.87 -5.04
C TYR A 150 -13.45 25.13 -5.32
N ASN A 151 -13.46 26.11 -4.40
CA ASN A 151 -12.70 27.36 -4.59
C ASN A 151 -11.19 27.13 -4.60
N ALA A 152 -10.68 26.20 -3.77
CA ALA A 152 -9.27 25.82 -3.80
C ALA A 152 -8.89 25.18 -5.14
N PHE A 153 -9.72 24.25 -5.63
CA PHE A 153 -9.54 23.62 -6.93
C PHE A 153 -9.61 24.63 -8.08
N ASP A 154 -10.67 25.45 -8.13
CA ASP A 154 -10.96 26.35 -9.24
C ASP A 154 -9.85 27.39 -9.43
N GLN A 155 -9.33 27.96 -8.34
CA GLN A 155 -8.22 28.91 -8.38
C GLN A 155 -6.97 28.29 -9.04
N ILE A 156 -6.58 27.09 -8.64
CA ILE A 156 -5.39 26.42 -9.21
C ILE A 156 -5.65 26.01 -10.66
N TRP A 157 -6.83 25.45 -10.92
CA TRP A 157 -7.21 24.96 -12.24
C TRP A 157 -7.18 26.09 -13.27
N ASN A 158 -7.79 27.23 -12.92
CA ASN A 158 -7.90 28.40 -13.79
C ASN A 158 -6.63 29.27 -13.82
N ALA A 159 -5.73 29.16 -12.83
CA ALA A 159 -4.43 29.84 -12.84
C ALA A 159 -3.42 29.29 -13.86
N GLY A 160 -3.80 28.28 -14.65
CA GLY A 160 -3.03 27.79 -15.79
C GLY A 160 -2.91 26.27 -15.88
N MET A 161 -3.31 25.54 -14.83
CA MET A 161 -3.24 24.07 -14.83
C MET A 161 -4.12 23.45 -15.90
N LYS A 162 -5.31 24.00 -16.12
CA LYS A 162 -6.22 23.57 -17.20
C LYS A 162 -5.56 23.65 -18.57
N ASN A 163 -4.91 24.77 -18.87
CA ASN A 163 -4.27 25.01 -20.17
C ASN A 163 -3.06 24.08 -20.35
N ASP A 164 -2.29 23.87 -19.28
CA ASP A 164 -1.17 22.94 -19.29
C ASP A 164 -1.65 21.50 -19.53
N PHE A 165 -2.68 21.04 -18.80
CA PHE A 165 -3.29 19.74 -19.02
C PHE A 165 -3.79 19.54 -20.46
N ILE A 166 -4.51 20.52 -21.03
CA ILE A 166 -4.97 20.47 -22.41
C ILE A 166 -3.77 20.34 -23.38
N THR A 167 -2.70 21.09 -23.14
CA THR A 167 -1.46 21.03 -23.93
C THR A 167 -0.84 19.64 -23.86
N LEU A 168 -0.66 19.09 -22.66
CA LEU A 168 -0.09 17.76 -22.47
C LEU A 168 -0.95 16.66 -23.10
N LYS A 169 -2.28 16.75 -22.94
CA LYS A 169 -3.20 15.78 -23.55
C LYS A 169 -3.11 15.77 -25.07
N ASN A 170 -2.97 16.93 -25.69
CA ASN A 170 -2.80 17.04 -27.14
C ASN A 170 -1.41 16.57 -27.60
N GLN A 171 -0.38 16.80 -26.78
CA GLN A 171 0.99 16.37 -27.07
C GLN A 171 1.18 14.86 -26.91
N TYR A 172 0.47 14.24 -25.97
CA TYR A 172 0.60 12.82 -25.63
C TYR A 172 -0.76 12.10 -25.77
N PRO A 173 -1.28 11.96 -27.01
CA PRO A 173 -2.55 11.29 -27.23
C PRO A 173 -2.47 9.82 -26.76
N GLY A 174 -3.52 9.36 -26.07
CA GLY A 174 -3.61 8.00 -25.56
C GLY A 174 -2.94 7.76 -24.21
N TYR A 175 -2.22 8.74 -23.65
CA TYR A 175 -1.68 8.62 -22.29
C TYR A 175 -2.81 8.53 -21.26
N LYS A 176 -2.58 7.75 -20.21
CA LYS A 176 -3.46 7.68 -19.04
C LYS A 176 -3.44 9.02 -18.31
N ILE A 177 -4.54 9.39 -17.69
CA ILE A 177 -4.65 10.60 -16.89
C ILE A 177 -4.76 10.17 -15.44
N TRP A 178 -3.69 10.38 -14.68
CA TRP A 178 -3.60 10.07 -13.26
C TRP A 178 -3.89 11.32 -12.45
N VAL A 179 -4.97 11.28 -11.67
CA VAL A 179 -5.40 12.39 -10.83
C VAL A 179 -5.30 11.93 -9.38
N THR A 180 -4.59 12.70 -8.56
CA THR A 180 -4.37 12.33 -7.16
C THR A 180 -4.23 13.53 -6.23
N GLY A 181 -4.37 13.26 -4.93
CA GLY A 181 -4.16 14.25 -3.89
C GLY A 181 -4.39 13.65 -2.51
N HIS A 182 -3.84 14.31 -1.50
CA HIS A 182 -3.97 13.93 -0.10
C HIS A 182 -4.75 14.98 0.70
N SER A 183 -5.58 14.55 1.66
CA SER A 183 -6.40 15.43 2.50
C SER A 183 -7.29 16.34 1.63
N LEU A 184 -7.26 17.67 1.81
CA LEU A 184 -7.92 18.65 0.93
C LEU A 184 -7.64 18.39 -0.56
N GLY A 185 -6.41 18.03 -0.91
CA GLY A 185 -6.01 17.72 -2.28
C GLY A 185 -6.76 16.51 -2.86
N GLY A 186 -7.21 15.58 -2.02
CA GLY A 186 -8.06 14.46 -2.41
C GLY A 186 -9.43 14.93 -2.91
N SER A 187 -10.08 15.87 -2.20
CA SER A 187 -11.34 16.47 -2.67
C SER A 187 -11.16 17.23 -3.98
N MET A 188 -10.07 17.99 -4.11
CA MET A 188 -9.75 18.70 -5.35
C MET A 188 -9.52 17.73 -6.53
N ALA A 189 -8.83 16.61 -6.27
CA ALA A 189 -8.61 15.55 -7.26
C ALA A 189 -9.93 14.93 -7.74
N SER A 190 -10.86 14.64 -6.83
CA SER A 190 -12.18 14.08 -7.19
C SER A 190 -13.03 15.05 -8.01
N ILE A 191 -13.00 16.35 -7.68
CA ILE A 191 -13.64 17.41 -8.48
C ILE A 191 -12.98 17.49 -9.87
N CYS A 192 -11.63 17.48 -9.93
CA CYS A 192 -10.88 17.57 -11.18
C CYS A 192 -11.18 16.40 -12.12
N ALA A 193 -11.13 15.16 -11.63
CA ALA A 193 -11.42 13.95 -12.41
C ALA A 193 -12.86 14.00 -12.95
N SER A 194 -13.82 14.44 -12.13
CA SER A 194 -15.21 14.64 -12.56
C SER A 194 -15.31 15.67 -13.68
N LEU A 195 -14.67 16.84 -13.50
CA LEU A 195 -14.68 17.93 -14.46
C LEU A 195 -14.09 17.51 -15.80
N ILE A 196 -12.97 16.77 -15.80
CA ILE A 196 -12.29 16.32 -17.02
C ILE A 196 -13.24 15.49 -17.90
N VAL A 197 -13.99 14.56 -17.31
CA VAL A 197 -14.93 13.72 -18.07
C VAL A 197 -16.18 14.52 -18.44
N ALA A 198 -16.75 15.27 -17.50
CA ALA A 198 -17.98 16.04 -17.71
C ALA A 198 -17.86 17.08 -18.84
N THR A 199 -16.66 17.66 -18.99
CA THR A 199 -16.37 18.67 -20.02
C THR A 199 -15.77 18.07 -21.30
N ASN A 200 -15.81 16.74 -21.44
CA ASN A 200 -15.25 16.01 -22.59
C ASN A 200 -13.78 16.31 -22.88
N LEU A 201 -13.00 16.68 -21.85
CA LEU A 201 -11.56 16.86 -22.02
C LEU A 201 -10.88 15.52 -22.27
N ALA A 202 -11.32 14.45 -21.61
CA ALA A 202 -10.86 13.09 -21.86
C ALA A 202 -11.96 12.06 -21.58
N PRO A 203 -11.94 10.88 -22.25
CA PRO A 203 -12.89 9.82 -21.97
C PRO A 203 -12.65 9.24 -20.57
N ALA A 204 -13.73 8.81 -19.91
CA ALA A 204 -13.69 8.20 -18.57
C ALA A 204 -12.72 7.00 -18.49
N SER A 205 -12.63 6.21 -19.57
CA SER A 205 -11.73 5.07 -19.72
C SER A 205 -10.23 5.40 -19.61
N ASN A 206 -9.86 6.68 -19.67
CA ASN A 206 -8.48 7.13 -19.56
C ASN A 206 -8.17 7.81 -18.22
N VAL A 207 -9.17 8.06 -17.37
CA VAL A 207 -9.00 8.82 -16.12
C VAL A 207 -8.94 7.86 -14.93
N TYR A 208 -7.84 7.92 -14.18
CA TYR A 208 -7.59 7.14 -12.97
C TYR A 208 -7.50 8.10 -11.80
N LEU A 209 -8.39 7.92 -10.82
CA LEU A 209 -8.46 8.72 -9.60
C LEU A 209 -8.06 7.86 -8.40
N TYR A 210 -7.02 8.30 -7.70
CA TYR A 210 -6.59 7.73 -6.43
C TYR A 210 -6.37 8.86 -5.43
N THR A 211 -7.09 8.83 -4.32
CA THR A 211 -6.99 9.86 -3.29
C THR A 211 -6.57 9.23 -1.96
N PHE A 212 -5.95 10.03 -1.09
CA PHE A 212 -5.44 9.57 0.20
C PHE A 212 -6.00 10.45 1.32
N GLY A 213 -6.69 9.86 2.29
CA GLY A 213 -7.33 10.62 3.37
C GLY A 213 -8.32 11.66 2.83
N GLN A 214 -9.09 11.36 1.79
CA GLN A 214 -10.02 12.32 1.17
C GLN A 214 -11.23 12.59 2.09
N PRO A 215 -11.54 13.85 2.45
CA PRO A 215 -12.75 14.23 3.16
C PRO A 215 -14.01 14.08 2.29
N ARG A 216 -15.22 14.04 2.88
CA ARG A 216 -16.47 13.96 2.10
C ARG A 216 -16.60 15.22 1.23
N THR A 217 -16.50 15.05 -0.09
CA THR A 217 -16.30 16.17 -1.01
C THR A 217 -17.59 16.94 -1.36
N GLY A 218 -18.71 16.24 -1.42
CA GLY A 218 -19.99 16.81 -1.85
C GLY A 218 -21.17 16.01 -1.35
N ASP A 219 -22.34 16.33 -1.87
CA ASP A 219 -23.60 15.71 -1.51
C ASP A 219 -23.82 14.34 -2.18
N THR A 220 -24.93 13.68 -1.83
CA THR A 220 -25.28 12.37 -2.40
C THR A 220 -25.50 12.41 -3.91
N ASP A 221 -26.03 13.52 -4.44
CA ASP A 221 -26.20 13.74 -5.89
C ASP A 221 -24.84 13.85 -6.60
N PHE A 222 -23.88 14.58 -6.03
CA PHE A 222 -22.50 14.61 -6.55
C PHE A 222 -21.84 13.23 -6.48
N ALA A 223 -21.93 12.55 -5.35
CA ALA A 223 -21.33 11.22 -5.14
C ALA A 223 -21.87 10.20 -6.15
N SER A 224 -23.19 10.11 -6.30
CA SER A 224 -23.83 9.18 -7.23
C SER A 224 -23.52 9.51 -8.70
N LYS A 225 -23.43 10.78 -9.07
CA LYS A 225 -23.04 11.19 -10.42
C LYS A 225 -21.56 10.97 -10.71
N HIS A 226 -20.69 11.18 -9.72
CA HIS A 226 -19.27 10.83 -9.82
C HIS A 226 -19.11 9.34 -10.11
N ASP A 227 -19.86 8.50 -9.38
CA ASP A 227 -19.87 7.06 -9.56
C ASP A 227 -20.40 6.62 -10.93
N ALA A 228 -21.34 7.38 -11.49
CA ALA A 228 -21.91 7.14 -12.81
C ALA A 228 -20.97 7.52 -13.97
N LEU A 229 -19.91 8.29 -13.72
CA LEU A 229 -18.90 8.60 -14.75
C LEU A 229 -18.14 7.36 -15.21
N ASN A 230 -18.08 6.31 -14.37
CA ASN A 230 -17.36 5.07 -14.66
C ASN A 230 -15.91 5.32 -15.13
N LEU A 231 -15.16 6.06 -14.32
CA LEU A 231 -13.72 6.29 -14.51
C LEU A 231 -12.98 4.95 -14.61
N ALA A 232 -11.83 4.95 -15.30
CA ALA A 232 -10.98 3.76 -15.43
C ALA A 232 -10.59 3.17 -14.06
N ALA A 233 -10.37 4.04 -13.07
CA ALA A 233 -10.28 3.69 -11.66
C ALA A 233 -10.77 4.87 -10.80
N THR A 234 -11.50 4.57 -9.72
CA THR A 234 -11.83 5.52 -8.66
C THR A 234 -11.63 4.83 -7.33
N ASN A 235 -10.70 5.32 -6.52
CA ASN A 235 -10.26 4.66 -5.30
C ASN A 235 -9.91 5.71 -4.24
N ARG A 236 -10.59 5.65 -3.08
CA ARG A 236 -10.20 6.41 -1.88
C ARG A 236 -9.42 5.51 -0.94
N VAL A 237 -8.18 5.87 -0.64
CA VAL A 237 -7.34 5.14 0.32
C VAL A 237 -7.42 5.84 1.68
N THR A 238 -7.82 5.08 2.69
CA THR A 238 -7.95 5.52 4.09
C THR A 238 -7.22 4.53 5.00
N HIS A 239 -6.85 4.94 6.22
CA HIS A 239 -6.16 4.02 7.13
C HIS A 239 -6.43 4.30 8.61
N SER A 240 -6.46 3.22 9.41
CA SER A 240 -6.42 3.23 10.87
C SER A 240 -7.32 4.31 11.49
N HIS A 241 -6.74 5.28 12.20
CA HIS A 241 -7.43 6.34 12.92
C HIS A 241 -7.42 7.71 12.19
N ASP A 242 -7.29 7.71 10.86
CA ASP A 242 -7.36 8.96 10.08
C ASP A 242 -8.75 9.59 10.18
N ILE A 243 -8.83 10.77 10.81
CA ILE A 243 -10.09 11.51 10.99
C ILE A 243 -10.55 12.21 9.71
N VAL A 244 -9.66 12.49 8.77
CA VAL A 244 -9.97 13.34 7.61
C VAL A 244 -11.10 12.77 6.74
N PRO A 245 -11.13 11.46 6.41
CA PRO A 245 -12.24 10.84 5.69
C PRO A 245 -13.60 10.95 6.40
N HIS A 246 -13.61 11.20 7.71
CA HIS A 246 -14.83 11.34 8.49
C HIS A 246 -15.39 12.76 8.49
N VAL A 247 -14.75 13.71 7.81
CA VAL A 247 -15.17 15.12 7.79
C VAL A 247 -15.54 15.56 6.37
N PRO A 248 -16.63 16.33 6.17
CA PRO A 248 -17.72 16.57 7.12
C PRO A 248 -18.35 15.25 7.61
N PRO A 249 -18.96 15.20 8.81
CA PRO A 249 -19.65 14.02 9.30
C PRO A 249 -20.70 13.51 8.32
N GLU A 250 -20.96 12.21 8.34
CA GLU A 250 -22.05 11.63 7.54
C GLU A 250 -23.39 12.28 7.93
N ASN A 251 -24.18 12.65 6.92
CA ASN A 251 -25.46 13.35 7.06
C ASN A 251 -25.37 14.82 7.53
N PHE A 252 -24.19 15.37 7.81
CA PHE A 252 -24.05 16.83 7.92
C PHE A 252 -24.34 17.42 6.55
N GLU A 253 -25.40 18.23 6.41
CA GLU A 253 -25.78 18.85 5.14
C GLU A 253 -25.87 17.88 3.94
N ASP A 254 -26.14 16.57 4.09
CA ASP A 254 -26.10 15.58 2.99
C ASP A 254 -24.70 15.25 2.42
N TYR A 255 -23.60 15.56 3.13
CA TYR A 255 -22.27 15.14 2.66
C TYR A 255 -22.12 13.63 2.61
N TYR A 256 -21.62 13.13 1.47
CA TYR A 256 -21.45 11.71 1.21
C TYR A 256 -20.17 11.43 0.41
N HIS A 257 -19.63 10.20 0.56
CA HIS A 257 -18.51 9.74 -0.25
C HIS A 257 -19.00 9.09 -1.54
N HIS A 258 -18.26 9.27 -2.63
CA HIS A 258 -18.43 8.43 -3.81
C HIS A 258 -17.96 6.98 -3.54
N LYS A 259 -18.37 6.02 -4.37
CA LYS A 259 -18.05 4.60 -4.18
C LYS A 259 -16.54 4.33 -4.24
N SER A 260 -16.15 3.19 -3.66
CA SER A 260 -14.79 2.62 -3.59
C SER A 260 -13.88 3.21 -2.51
N GLU A 261 -14.00 2.68 -1.29
CA GLU A 261 -13.05 2.87 -0.20
C GLU A 261 -12.13 1.65 -0.05
N LEU A 262 -10.85 1.92 0.14
CA LEU A 262 -9.82 0.97 0.51
C LEU A 262 -9.31 1.36 1.88
N PHE A 263 -9.79 0.65 2.90
CA PHE A 263 -9.40 0.87 4.28
C PHE A 263 -8.23 -0.04 4.65
N TYR A 264 -7.10 0.56 4.99
CA TYR A 264 -5.96 -0.14 5.58
C TYR A 264 -6.14 -0.18 7.11
N ASP A 265 -6.55 -1.34 7.61
CA ASP A 265 -6.75 -1.64 9.03
C ASP A 265 -5.48 -2.14 9.75
N ASN A 266 -4.43 -2.44 8.99
CA ASN A 266 -3.22 -3.06 9.52
C ASN A 266 -2.25 -2.02 10.07
N ASP A 267 -2.30 -1.80 11.39
CA ASP A 267 -1.18 -1.23 12.15
C ASP A 267 -0.03 -2.25 12.15
N MET A 268 0.76 -2.28 11.09
CA MET A 268 1.93 -3.17 10.98
C MET A 268 3.03 -2.67 11.92
N ILE A 269 3.43 -3.50 12.86
CA ILE A 269 4.53 -3.22 13.77
C ILE A 269 5.75 -4.01 13.33
N TRP A 270 6.70 -3.29 12.72
CA TRP A 270 7.99 -3.85 12.35
C TRP A 270 8.96 -3.70 13.53
N VAL A 271 9.45 -4.82 14.03
CA VAL A 271 10.47 -4.86 15.08
C VAL A 271 11.75 -5.41 14.44
N THR A 272 12.83 -4.64 14.53
CA THR A 272 14.10 -4.99 13.90
C THR A 272 15.29 -4.59 14.76
N GLY A 273 16.43 -5.22 14.51
CA GLY A 273 17.68 -4.93 15.18
C GLY A 273 18.81 -5.78 14.62
N HIS A 274 20.03 -5.26 14.75
CA HIS A 274 21.27 -5.94 14.37
C HIS A 274 22.06 -6.31 15.62
N SER A 275 22.78 -7.43 15.59
CA SER A 275 23.63 -7.88 16.70
C SER A 275 22.83 -8.03 18.01
N LEU A 276 23.33 -7.50 19.13
CA LEU A 276 22.59 -7.41 20.40
C LEU A 276 21.20 -6.74 20.23
N GLY A 277 21.08 -5.77 19.32
CA GLY A 277 19.80 -5.15 18.99
C GLY A 277 18.81 -6.14 18.38
N GLY A 278 19.28 -7.19 17.71
CA GLY A 278 18.47 -8.32 17.25
C GLY A 278 17.84 -9.09 18.40
N SER A 279 18.57 -9.33 19.50
CA SER A 279 17.99 -9.95 20.71
C SER A 279 16.96 -9.04 21.36
N MET A 280 17.25 -7.75 21.47
CA MET A 280 16.29 -6.76 21.99
C MET A 280 15.01 -6.71 21.14
N ALA A 281 15.14 -6.84 19.82
CA ALA A 281 14.01 -6.90 18.90
C ALA A 281 13.13 -8.14 19.13
N SER A 282 13.72 -9.34 19.29
CA SER A 282 12.94 -10.54 19.62
C SER A 282 12.19 -10.43 20.95
N ILE A 283 12.85 -9.90 21.98
CA ILE A 283 12.21 -9.67 23.28
C ILE A 283 11.09 -8.64 23.15
N CYS A 284 11.30 -7.54 22.41
CA CYS A 284 10.30 -6.52 22.17
C CYS A 284 9.08 -7.08 21.43
N ALA A 285 9.28 -7.84 20.36
CA ALA A 285 8.21 -8.48 19.61
C ALA A 285 7.40 -9.45 20.48
N SER A 286 8.09 -10.26 21.31
CA SER A 286 7.43 -11.12 22.31
C SER A 286 6.57 -10.30 23.28
N MET A 287 7.13 -9.22 23.81
CA MET A 287 6.47 -8.39 24.82
C MET A 287 5.22 -7.72 24.26
N ILE A 288 5.26 -7.17 23.04
CA ILE A 288 4.12 -6.52 22.39
C ILE A 288 2.90 -7.45 22.35
N VAL A 289 3.09 -8.70 21.95
CA VAL A 289 1.99 -9.69 21.90
C VAL A 289 1.63 -10.18 23.30
N ALA A 290 2.61 -10.55 24.12
CA ALA A 290 2.37 -11.11 25.45
C ALA A 290 1.66 -10.13 26.41
N THR A 291 1.83 -8.82 26.19
CA THR A 291 1.18 -7.75 26.97
C THR A 291 -0.10 -7.20 26.33
N ASN A 292 -0.56 -7.80 25.22
CA ASN A 292 -1.73 -7.37 24.46
C ASN A 292 -1.64 -5.92 23.94
N MET A 293 -0.44 -5.43 23.63
CA MET A 293 -0.27 -4.12 22.97
C MET A 293 -0.72 -4.17 21.51
N ALA A 294 -0.53 -5.31 20.84
CA ALA A 294 -1.01 -5.57 19.48
C ALA A 294 -1.24 -7.08 19.26
N PRO A 295 -2.16 -7.46 18.35
CA PRO A 295 -2.33 -8.86 17.97
C PRO A 295 -1.08 -9.38 17.23
N ALA A 296 -0.77 -10.67 17.38
CA ALA A 296 0.38 -11.30 16.76
C ALA A 296 0.40 -11.16 15.22
N SER A 297 -0.78 -11.14 14.59
CA SER A 297 -0.99 -10.92 13.15
C SER A 297 -0.50 -9.58 12.63
N ASN A 298 -0.19 -8.64 13.53
CA ASN A 298 0.27 -7.30 13.18
C ASN A 298 1.77 -7.10 13.43
N VAL A 299 2.45 -8.05 14.08
CA VAL A 299 3.86 -7.92 14.48
C VAL A 299 4.76 -8.69 13.53
N TYR A 300 5.71 -7.98 12.92
CA TYR A 300 6.70 -8.50 11.98
C TYR A 300 8.09 -8.34 12.58
N LEU A 301 8.79 -9.43 12.82
CA LEU A 301 10.12 -9.47 13.40
C LEU A 301 11.16 -9.86 12.34
N TYR A 302 12.12 -8.97 12.11
CA TYR A 302 13.28 -9.23 11.25
C TYR A 302 14.56 -8.79 11.96
N THR A 303 15.45 -9.72 12.27
CA THR A 303 16.70 -9.43 12.97
C THR A 303 17.90 -9.79 12.10
N PHE A 304 19.05 -9.16 12.35
CA PHE A 304 20.28 -9.36 11.57
C PHE A 304 21.41 -9.76 12.50
N GLY A 305 22.02 -10.92 12.29
CA GLY A 305 23.11 -11.41 13.14
C GLY A 305 22.69 -11.53 14.60
N GLN A 306 21.46 -11.96 14.85
CA GLN A 306 20.92 -12.08 16.21
C GLN A 306 21.65 -13.19 16.98
N PRO A 307 22.14 -12.93 18.21
CA PRO A 307 22.66 -13.96 19.10
C PRO A 307 21.55 -14.81 19.74
N ARG A 308 21.93 -15.95 20.33
CA ARG A 308 21.00 -16.77 21.13
C ARG A 308 20.45 -15.92 22.27
N THR A 309 19.15 -15.63 22.21
CA THR A 309 18.53 -14.54 22.97
C THR A 309 17.99 -15.00 24.32
N GLY A 310 17.59 -16.26 24.42
CA GLY A 310 17.05 -16.84 25.65
C GLY A 310 17.27 -18.35 25.67
N ASP A 311 16.69 -19.00 26.67
CA ASP A 311 16.74 -20.45 26.76
C ASP A 311 15.71 -21.13 25.85
N THR A 312 15.67 -22.47 25.86
CA THR A 312 14.68 -23.26 25.12
C THR A 312 13.22 -22.94 25.48
N ASP A 313 12.95 -22.50 26.72
CA ASP A 313 11.59 -22.11 27.14
C ASP A 313 11.19 -20.77 26.50
N PHE A 314 12.09 -19.79 26.48
CA PHE A 314 11.88 -18.55 25.75
C PHE A 314 11.70 -18.79 24.24
N ALA A 315 12.58 -19.58 23.61
CA ALA A 315 12.53 -19.86 22.18
C ALA A 315 11.19 -20.50 21.78
N SER A 316 10.79 -21.57 22.48
CA SER A 316 9.53 -22.27 22.20
C SER A 316 8.29 -21.39 22.44
N LYS A 317 8.30 -20.55 23.49
CA LYS A 317 7.22 -19.59 23.74
C LYS A 317 7.16 -18.49 22.70
N HIS A 318 8.32 -17.98 22.26
CA HIS A 318 8.39 -16.98 21.19
C HIS A 318 7.78 -17.52 19.90
N ASP A 319 8.16 -18.74 19.49
CA ASP A 319 7.60 -19.38 18.30
C ASP A 319 6.09 -19.63 18.44
N ALA A 320 5.61 -19.97 19.64
CA ALA A 320 4.20 -20.17 19.91
C ALA A 320 3.35 -18.88 19.83
N LEU A 321 3.95 -17.69 19.80
CA LEU A 321 3.21 -16.43 19.62
C LEU A 321 2.60 -16.31 18.22
N ASN A 322 3.11 -17.05 17.23
CA ASN A 322 2.63 -17.00 15.84
C ASN A 322 2.56 -15.57 15.29
N LEU A 323 3.67 -14.84 15.40
CA LEU A 323 3.83 -13.50 14.81
C LEU A 323 3.55 -13.54 13.30
N ALA A 324 3.14 -12.41 12.73
CA ALA A 324 2.87 -12.29 11.29
C ALA A 324 4.08 -12.68 10.43
N ALA A 325 5.27 -12.35 10.91
CA ALA A 325 6.53 -12.90 10.42
C ALA A 325 7.56 -12.92 11.57
N THR A 326 8.40 -13.93 11.61
CA THR A 326 9.58 -14.00 12.47
C THR A 326 10.74 -14.53 11.64
N ASN A 327 11.81 -13.76 11.50
CA ASN A 327 12.96 -14.13 10.68
C ASN A 327 14.26 -13.60 11.30
N ARG A 328 15.19 -14.51 11.56
CA ARG A 328 16.60 -14.17 11.85
C ARG A 328 17.39 -14.25 10.57
N VAL A 329 17.90 -13.13 10.08
CA VAL A 329 18.78 -13.10 8.91
C VAL A 329 20.22 -13.25 9.37
N THR A 330 20.92 -14.24 8.84
CA THR A 330 22.31 -14.57 9.19
C THR A 330 23.19 -14.55 7.95
N HIS A 331 24.40 -14.00 8.07
CA HIS A 331 25.32 -13.81 6.96
C HIS A 331 26.57 -14.71 7.11
N SER A 332 26.73 -15.65 6.19
CA SER A 332 27.89 -16.54 6.02
C SER A 332 28.52 -17.00 7.34
N HIS A 333 29.70 -16.48 7.72
CA HIS A 333 30.42 -16.92 8.93
C HIS A 333 30.27 -15.93 10.09
N ASP A 334 29.18 -15.16 10.14
CA ASP A 334 28.89 -14.23 11.23
C ASP A 334 29.03 -14.92 12.60
N ILE A 335 29.91 -14.37 13.44
CA ILE A 335 30.21 -14.90 14.78
C ILE A 335 29.05 -14.76 15.77
N VAL A 336 28.19 -13.75 15.63
CA VAL A 336 27.25 -13.36 16.69
C VAL A 336 26.08 -14.32 16.88
N PRO A 337 25.48 -14.92 15.83
CA PRO A 337 24.53 -16.03 16.02
C PRO A 337 25.08 -17.16 16.90
N HIS A 338 26.40 -17.39 16.90
CA HIS A 338 27.00 -18.46 17.69
C HIS A 338 27.24 -18.11 19.16
N VAL A 339 26.85 -16.92 19.62
CA VAL A 339 26.97 -16.52 21.03
C VAL A 339 25.60 -16.29 21.70
N PRO A 340 25.41 -16.68 22.98
CA PRO A 340 26.23 -17.66 23.69
C PRO A 340 26.35 -19.00 22.95
N PRO A 341 27.39 -19.82 23.22
CA PRO A 341 27.55 -21.12 22.56
C PRO A 341 26.35 -22.04 22.79
N GLU A 342 26.10 -22.93 21.85
CA GLU A 342 25.08 -23.97 22.01
C GLU A 342 25.34 -24.77 23.29
N ASN A 343 24.29 -25.13 24.04
CA ASN A 343 24.35 -25.83 25.32
C ASN A 343 25.02 -25.06 26.49
N PHE A 344 25.44 -23.81 26.29
CA PHE A 344 25.79 -22.93 27.41
C PHE A 344 24.49 -22.45 28.07
N GLU A 345 24.23 -22.82 29.33
CA GLU A 345 23.05 -22.42 30.11
C GLU A 345 21.69 -22.57 29.38
N ASN A 346 21.59 -23.55 28.46
CA ASN A 346 20.43 -23.80 27.59
C ASN A 346 20.06 -22.66 26.64
N TYR A 347 20.97 -21.73 26.34
CA TYR A 347 20.75 -20.70 25.32
C TYR A 347 20.43 -21.35 23.97
N TYR A 348 19.38 -20.86 23.32
CA TYR A 348 18.81 -21.46 22.14
C TYR A 348 18.17 -20.41 21.23
N HIS A 349 18.28 -20.60 19.92
CA HIS A 349 17.55 -19.79 18.95
C HIS A 349 16.07 -20.17 18.85
N HIS A 350 15.28 -19.24 18.35
CA HIS A 350 13.94 -19.54 17.83
C HIS A 350 14.01 -19.94 16.33
N LYS A 351 12.97 -20.61 15.85
CA LYS A 351 13.02 -21.53 14.70
C LYS A 351 13.38 -20.93 13.34
N SER A 352 13.07 -19.66 13.12
CA SER A 352 13.04 -19.10 11.75
C SER A 352 14.33 -18.38 11.42
N GLU A 353 15.13 -18.98 10.54
CA GLU A 353 16.39 -18.42 10.06
C GLU A 353 16.43 -18.32 8.52
N LEU A 354 16.84 -17.16 8.02
CA LEU A 354 17.15 -16.90 6.62
C LEU A 354 18.66 -16.75 6.48
N PHE A 355 19.30 -17.82 6.03
CA PHE A 355 20.76 -17.93 6.00
C PHE A 355 21.33 -17.64 4.61
N TYR A 356 22.23 -16.65 4.54
CA TYR A 356 22.93 -16.27 3.32
C TYR A 356 24.38 -16.71 3.36
N ASP A 357 24.70 -17.87 2.75
CA ASP A 357 26.08 -18.35 2.62
C ASP A 357 26.78 -17.74 1.38
N ASN A 358 26.77 -16.42 1.28
CA ASN A 358 27.33 -15.64 0.18
C ASN A 358 27.47 -14.17 0.56
N ASP A 359 27.94 -13.34 -0.37
CA ASP A 359 28.15 -11.90 -0.21
C ASP A 359 26.87 -11.03 -0.04
N MET A 360 25.68 -11.64 0.00
CA MET A 360 24.36 -10.98 0.06
C MET A 360 24.12 -9.92 -1.01
N THR A 361 24.85 -9.97 -2.13
CA THR A 361 24.62 -9.05 -3.25
C THR A 361 23.24 -9.31 -3.89
N ILE A 362 22.73 -8.32 -4.64
CA ILE A 362 21.39 -8.42 -5.25
C ILE A 362 21.30 -9.67 -6.12
N GLY A 363 20.25 -10.48 -5.90
CA GLY A 363 19.99 -11.69 -6.69
C GLY A 363 20.71 -12.94 -6.21
N ARG A 364 21.32 -12.91 -5.01
CA ARG A 364 21.89 -14.10 -4.39
C ARG A 364 20.82 -14.96 -3.69
N PRO A 365 20.95 -16.30 -3.74
CA PRO A 365 20.03 -17.18 -3.05
C PRO A 365 20.29 -17.20 -1.54
N TYR A 366 19.29 -17.63 -0.79
CA TYR A 366 19.38 -17.86 0.66
C TYR A 366 18.69 -19.16 1.03
N VAL A 367 19.13 -19.77 2.12
CA VAL A 367 18.49 -20.95 2.70
C VAL A 367 17.43 -20.49 3.69
N ASP A 368 16.21 -21.00 3.54
CA ASP A 368 15.15 -20.80 4.53
C ASP A 368 15.11 -22.00 5.46
N CYS A 369 15.55 -21.78 6.68
CA CYS A 369 15.76 -22.77 7.72
C CYS A 369 14.54 -22.77 8.65
N GLU A 370 13.66 -23.75 8.44
CA GLU A 370 12.49 -23.97 9.29
C GLU A 370 12.82 -24.91 10.46
N SER A 371 13.99 -24.77 11.07
CA SER A 371 14.40 -25.55 12.25
C SER A 371 15.41 -24.77 13.08
N ASP A 372 15.28 -24.86 14.40
CA ASP A 372 16.28 -24.32 15.33
C ASP A 372 17.65 -24.99 15.13
N GLU A 373 18.74 -24.22 15.28
CA GLU A 373 20.13 -24.70 15.33
C GLU A 373 20.49 -25.71 14.22
N SER A 374 20.10 -25.39 12.98
CA SER A 374 20.34 -26.34 11.89
C SER A 374 21.78 -26.31 11.41
N GLY A 375 22.47 -27.46 11.47
CA GLY A 375 23.78 -27.64 10.83
C GLY A 375 23.79 -27.51 9.30
N LYS A 376 22.63 -27.33 8.65
CA LYS A 376 22.51 -26.96 7.23
C LYS A 376 22.56 -25.44 6.99
N CYS A 377 22.51 -24.65 8.06
CA CYS A 377 22.42 -23.19 8.05
C CYS A 377 23.62 -22.59 8.76
N SER A 378 23.49 -21.40 9.38
CA SER A 378 24.64 -20.76 10.05
C SER A 378 25.28 -21.66 11.09
N ASP A 379 24.50 -22.45 11.83
CA ASP A 379 25.03 -23.36 12.87
C ASP A 379 25.98 -24.44 12.32
N GLY A 380 25.98 -24.69 11.00
CA GLY A 380 26.99 -25.53 10.33
C GLY A 380 28.36 -24.87 10.15
N ASN A 381 28.47 -23.54 10.31
CA ASN A 381 29.69 -22.76 10.12
C ASN A 381 30.41 -22.54 11.46
N LEU A 382 30.87 -23.61 12.11
CA LEU A 382 31.50 -23.53 13.45
C LEU A 382 33.01 -23.20 13.43
N LEU A 383 33.63 -23.13 12.25
CA LEU A 383 35.05 -22.86 12.04
C LEU A 383 35.20 -21.60 11.19
N ASP A 384 36.20 -20.75 11.50
CA ASP A 384 36.53 -19.52 10.76
C ASP A 384 35.45 -18.41 10.81
N LEU A 385 34.94 -18.13 12.01
CA LEU A 385 33.94 -17.08 12.23
C LEU A 385 34.50 -15.66 11.93
N SER A 386 33.67 -14.82 11.31
CA SER A 386 34.01 -13.53 10.71
C SER A 386 33.25 -12.37 11.36
N ILE A 387 34.00 -11.42 11.94
CA ILE A 387 33.44 -10.13 12.38
C ILE A 387 33.03 -9.29 11.15
N ASN A 388 33.70 -9.45 10.02
CA ASN A 388 33.35 -8.70 8.82
C ASN A 388 31.95 -9.09 8.31
N ASP A 389 31.63 -10.38 8.31
CA ASP A 389 30.32 -10.89 7.92
C ASP A 389 29.25 -10.42 8.90
N HIS A 390 29.60 -10.29 10.18
CA HIS A 390 28.73 -9.69 11.17
C HIS A 390 28.42 -8.21 10.89
N LEU A 391 29.38 -7.43 10.40
CA LEU A 391 29.19 -5.99 10.18
C LEU A 391 28.53 -5.65 8.84
N HIS A 392 28.48 -6.60 7.91
CA HIS A 392 27.99 -6.36 6.55
C HIS A 392 26.74 -7.16 6.22
N TYR A 393 25.66 -6.49 5.82
CA TYR A 393 24.43 -7.12 5.37
C TYR A 393 23.95 -6.45 4.08
N PHE A 394 23.61 -7.25 3.06
CA PHE A 394 23.16 -6.77 1.74
C PHE A 394 24.10 -5.75 1.07
N ASP A 395 25.41 -5.98 1.10
CA ASP A 395 26.43 -5.06 0.56
C ASP A 395 26.44 -3.67 1.26
N LYS A 396 26.10 -3.66 2.56
CA LYS A 396 26.16 -2.48 3.42
C LYS A 396 26.86 -2.78 4.73
N ASP A 397 27.84 -1.94 5.08
CA ASP A 397 28.28 -1.81 6.48
C ASP A 397 27.11 -1.24 7.29
N VAL A 398 26.63 -1.98 8.28
CA VAL A 398 25.38 -1.66 8.99
C VAL A 398 25.49 -0.32 9.73
N SER A 399 26.60 -0.08 10.43
CA SER A 399 26.86 1.17 11.17
C SER A 399 26.99 2.36 10.24
N GLY A 400 27.90 2.29 9.28
CA GLY A 400 28.19 3.37 8.33
C GLY A 400 26.97 3.72 7.49
N TYR A 401 26.19 2.72 7.06
CA TYR A 401 24.93 2.98 6.37
C TYR A 401 23.94 3.80 7.21
N GLY A 402 23.85 3.52 8.51
CA GLY A 402 23.03 4.30 9.44
C GLY A 402 23.57 5.71 9.67
N GLU A 403 24.88 5.85 9.91
CA GLU A 403 25.56 7.13 10.12
C GLU A 403 25.49 8.04 8.88
N ASP A 404 25.53 7.45 7.69
CA ASP A 404 25.40 8.15 6.40
C ASP A 404 23.94 8.52 6.07
N GLY A 405 22.98 8.28 6.97
CA GLY A 405 21.59 8.68 6.82
C GLY A 405 20.76 7.76 5.93
N CYS A 406 21.12 6.48 5.85
CA CYS A 406 20.40 5.46 5.09
C CYS A 406 20.26 5.80 3.59
N ILE A 407 21.27 6.44 3.01
CA ILE A 407 21.24 6.89 1.61
C ILE A 407 21.54 5.70 0.68
N GLY A 408 20.60 5.37 -0.20
CA GLY A 408 20.73 4.29 -1.18
C GLY A 408 19.36 3.79 -1.64
N ASN A 409 19.30 3.20 -2.84
CA ASN A 409 18.05 2.67 -3.37
C ASN A 409 17.86 1.19 -2.94
N PHE A 410 17.41 0.99 -1.70
CA PHE A 410 17.06 -0.35 -1.17
C PHE A 410 15.88 -0.99 -1.90
N ALA A 411 15.05 -0.22 -2.60
CA ALA A 411 13.97 -0.79 -3.40
C ALA A 411 14.50 -1.78 -4.44
N LYS A 412 15.75 -1.64 -4.91
CA LYS A 412 16.38 -2.61 -5.84
C LYS A 412 16.55 -4.03 -5.26
N TYR A 413 16.62 -4.19 -3.93
CA TYR A 413 16.72 -5.50 -3.28
C TYR A 413 15.34 -6.17 -3.16
N PHE A 414 14.26 -5.38 -3.04
CA PHE A 414 12.92 -5.86 -2.68
C PHE A 414 11.85 -5.67 -3.78
N ASN A 415 12.19 -5.05 -4.92
CA ASN A 415 11.23 -4.69 -5.98
C ASN A 415 10.65 -5.87 -6.77
N ASN A 416 10.98 -7.11 -6.43
CA ASN A 416 10.53 -8.26 -7.20
C ASN A 416 10.29 -9.50 -6.31
N ILE A 417 9.16 -9.50 -5.60
CA ILE A 417 8.68 -10.60 -4.75
C ILE A 417 8.71 -11.96 -5.49
N SER A 418 8.53 -11.96 -6.81
CA SER A 418 8.64 -13.15 -7.66
C SER A 418 10.08 -13.67 -7.80
N GLN A 419 11.07 -12.78 -7.80
CA GLN A 419 12.49 -13.16 -7.79
C GLN A 419 12.94 -13.59 -6.40
N GLU A 420 12.50 -12.94 -5.32
CA GLU A 420 12.83 -13.40 -3.95
C GLU A 420 12.38 -14.84 -3.69
N LYS A 421 11.16 -15.21 -4.10
CA LYS A 421 10.69 -16.60 -4.04
C LYS A 421 11.53 -17.56 -4.88
N ALA A 422 12.14 -17.10 -5.97
CA ALA A 422 13.03 -17.90 -6.81
C ALA A 422 14.45 -18.04 -6.24
N LEU A 423 14.84 -17.15 -5.31
CA LEU A 423 16.13 -17.16 -4.61
C LEU A 423 16.09 -18.00 -3.32
N ARG A 424 14.89 -18.32 -2.81
CA ARG A 424 14.70 -19.20 -1.66
C ARG A 424 15.12 -20.63 -1.98
N ILE A 425 16.06 -21.16 -1.21
CA ILE A 425 16.44 -22.58 -1.17
C ILE A 425 15.74 -23.22 0.04
N PRO A 426 14.81 -24.16 -0.16
CA PRO A 426 14.18 -24.90 0.92
C PRO A 426 15.20 -25.72 1.74
N HIS A 427 15.05 -25.74 3.06
CA HIS A 427 15.91 -26.46 4.01
C HIS A 427 16.14 -27.94 3.65
N ASP A 428 15.10 -28.62 3.18
CA ASP A 428 15.13 -30.04 2.82
C ASP A 428 16.02 -30.32 1.59
N LYS A 429 16.29 -29.30 0.77
CA LYS A 429 17.14 -29.39 -0.43
C LYS A 429 18.61 -29.05 -0.19
N VAL A 430 18.99 -28.66 1.02
CA VAL A 430 20.39 -28.39 1.36
C VAL A 430 21.10 -29.68 1.80
N GLU A 431 22.21 -30.00 1.15
CA GLU A 431 23.09 -31.12 1.54
C GLU A 431 23.78 -30.81 2.87
N SER A 432 23.92 -31.80 3.75
CA SER A 432 24.60 -31.63 5.04
C SER A 432 26.08 -31.28 4.83
N LYS A 433 26.54 -30.17 5.40
CA LYS A 433 27.97 -29.84 5.44
C LYS A 433 28.71 -30.89 6.32
N PRO A 434 29.91 -31.34 5.94
CA PRO A 434 30.70 -32.23 6.80
C PRO A 434 31.05 -31.51 8.10
N ILE A 435 30.65 -32.09 9.23
CA ILE A 435 31.08 -31.67 10.56
C ILE A 435 32.56 -32.03 10.69
N HIS A 436 33.43 -31.03 10.85
CA HIS A 436 34.87 -31.23 11.05
C HIS A 436 35.27 -31.00 12.51
#